data_AF-A0A4P9ZWM3-F1
#
_entry.id   AF-A0A4P9ZWM3-F1
#
_cell.length_a   1.000
_cell.length_b   1.000
_cell.length_c   1.000
_cell.angle_alpha   90.00
_cell.angle_beta   90.00
_cell.angle_gamma   90.00
#
_symmetry.space_group_name_H-M   'P 1'
#
loop_
_entity.id
_entity.type
_entity.pdbx_description
1 polymer ?
#
loop_
_entity_poly.entity_id
_entity_poly.type
_entity_poly.pdbx_seq_one_letter_code
_entity_poly.pdbx_strand_id
1 'polypeptide(L)'
;MFDPDSINALVSFDVTIFLQFLALLVVAGPLAFRSIAWLYNWERRAKNGVHHFQDAAQLVGYAYIVFTLGNYTHTLSRWTVLGYGVGILGWGLLGELPFMKVSLPTWRTWSWGAWVMNLTAAGIVMGFGVVHFNWADQDQTLGPLYLSGLLVATGFVWLGVLVSTYETRYAIPWRTHRHGRNPQHPLGQYQSLAAAGVSTNSNAAVPLPSPPPKPIGHFTESTWAKLWWAINPWRNFWARYKAWQTEDPNPRLLEPHRIHLHHWQIFYILAFFTRFSNPVSQVCAGLALGISGHGIAAYGFDPLLEVGN
;
A
#
# COMPACT_ATOMS: atom_id res chain seq x y z
N MET A 1 30.92 15.65 15.83
CA MET A 1 30.40 16.73 14.98
C MET A 1 29.56 16.07 13.92
N PHE A 2 28.28 16.44 13.78
CA PHE A 2 27.41 15.92 12.71
C PHE A 2 27.83 16.61 11.42
N ASP A 3 28.25 15.85 10.42
CA ASP A 3 28.55 16.34 9.09
C ASP A 3 27.36 16.01 8.17
N PRO A 4 26.52 17.00 7.82
CA PRO A 4 25.33 16.78 6.98
C PRO A 4 25.69 16.32 5.56
N ASP A 5 26.92 16.57 5.12
CA ASP A 5 27.42 16.19 3.79
C ASP A 5 28.08 14.81 3.80
N SER A 6 28.21 14.21 4.98
CA SER A 6 28.70 12.85 5.12
C SER A 6 27.67 11.86 4.55
N ILE A 7 28.16 10.91 3.75
CA ILE A 7 27.35 9.77 3.29
C ILE A 7 26.76 8.94 4.44
N ASN A 8 27.36 9.04 5.62
CA ASN A 8 26.92 8.38 6.85
C ASN A 8 25.85 9.16 7.61
N ALA A 9 25.50 10.38 7.18
CA ALA A 9 24.36 11.09 7.72
C ALA A 9 23.10 10.23 7.57
N LEU A 10 22.36 10.05 8.67
CA LEU A 10 21.12 9.28 8.63
C LEU A 10 20.09 9.95 7.72
N VAL A 11 20.08 11.28 7.72
CA VAL A 11 19.21 12.12 6.90
C VAL A 11 20.05 13.26 6.34
N SER A 12 20.18 13.32 5.02
CA SER A 12 20.66 14.47 4.26
C SER A 12 19.54 14.92 3.33
N PHE A 13 19.41 16.22 3.08
CA PHE A 13 18.32 16.73 2.25
C PHE A 13 18.76 17.90 1.39
N ASP A 14 18.88 17.67 0.09
CA ASP A 14 19.01 18.72 -0.92
C ASP A 14 17.68 18.90 -1.66
N VAL A 15 17.12 20.11 -1.59
CA VAL A 15 15.82 20.45 -2.20
C VAL A 15 15.85 20.28 -3.72
N THR A 16 16.96 20.63 -4.37
CA THR A 16 17.09 20.55 -5.84
C THR A 16 17.11 19.10 -6.29
N ILE A 17 17.91 18.25 -5.62
CA ILE A 17 17.98 16.82 -5.90
C ILE A 17 16.63 16.16 -5.58
N PHE A 18 15.96 16.58 -4.50
CA PHE A 18 14.62 16.10 -4.17
C PHE A 18 13.58 16.46 -5.24
N LEU A 19 13.63 17.68 -5.81
CA LEU A 19 12.75 18.05 -6.91
C LEU A 19 13.02 17.23 -8.18
N GLN A 20 14.28 16.92 -8.49
CA GLN A 20 14.63 16.00 -9.57
C GLN A 20 14.11 14.58 -9.31
N PHE A 21 14.25 14.10 -8.07
CA PHE A 21 13.72 12.81 -7.64
C PHE A 21 12.19 12.74 -7.79
N LEU A 22 11.48 13.79 -7.36
CA LEU A 22 10.03 13.91 -7.54
C LEU A 22 9.64 13.92 -9.01
N ALA A 23 10.34 14.70 -9.84
CA ALA A 23 10.07 14.74 -11.28
C ALA A 23 10.27 13.35 -11.92
N LEU A 24 11.31 12.62 -11.52
CA LEU A 24 11.54 11.25 -11.98
C LEU A 24 10.40 10.31 -11.54
N LEU A 25 10.09 10.27 -10.24
CA LEU A 25 9.22 9.26 -9.66
C LEU A 25 7.73 9.56 -9.90
N VAL A 26 7.31 10.83 -9.79
CA VAL A 26 5.89 11.23 -9.87
C VAL A 26 5.44 11.52 -11.29
N VAL A 27 6.33 12.03 -12.14
CA VAL A 27 5.97 12.51 -13.48
C VAL A 27 6.56 11.61 -14.55
N ALA A 28 7.90 11.62 -14.71
CA ALA A 28 8.56 11.01 -15.86
C ALA A 28 8.33 9.49 -15.91
N GLY A 29 8.52 8.79 -14.81
CA GLY A 29 8.36 7.34 -14.74
C GLY A 29 6.94 6.85 -15.02
N PRO A 30 5.91 7.30 -14.27
CA PRO A 30 4.54 6.91 -14.52
C PRO A 30 4.07 7.24 -15.94
N LEU A 31 4.46 8.40 -16.50
CA LEU A 31 4.14 8.74 -17.88
C LEU A 31 4.85 7.84 -18.89
N ALA A 32 6.15 7.57 -18.70
CA ALA A 32 6.91 6.67 -19.56
C ALA A 32 6.30 5.26 -19.57
N PHE A 33 6.04 4.70 -18.38
CA PHE A 33 5.41 3.38 -18.25
C PHE A 33 4.03 3.36 -18.91
N ARG A 34 3.15 4.33 -18.62
CA ARG A 34 1.79 4.32 -19.18
C ARG A 34 1.79 4.50 -20.70
N SER A 35 2.73 5.27 -21.25
CA SER A 35 2.88 5.44 -22.69
C SER A 35 3.30 4.13 -23.36
N ILE A 36 4.31 3.44 -22.81
CA ILE A 36 4.79 2.15 -23.32
C ILE A 36 3.71 1.07 -23.14
N ALA A 37 3.10 0.99 -21.96
CA ALA A 37 2.01 0.07 -21.69
C ALA A 37 0.82 0.29 -22.63
N TRP A 38 0.52 1.53 -23.01
CA TRP A 38 -0.49 1.83 -24.03
C TRP A 38 -0.07 1.35 -25.43
N LEU A 39 1.16 1.65 -25.85
CA LEU A 39 1.71 1.26 -27.15
C LEU A 39 1.72 -0.26 -27.36
N TYR A 40 2.08 -1.02 -26.34
CA TYR A 40 2.19 -2.48 -26.40
C TYR A 40 0.99 -3.21 -25.81
N ASN A 41 -0.07 -2.48 -25.44
CA ASN A 41 -1.26 -3.01 -24.79
C ASN A 41 -0.98 -3.89 -23.55
N TRP A 42 -0.01 -3.47 -22.72
CA TRP A 42 0.27 -4.12 -21.45
C TRP A 42 -0.88 -3.93 -20.46
N GLU A 43 -1.02 -4.89 -19.55
CA GLU A 43 -2.03 -4.88 -18.50
C GLU A 43 -1.85 -3.65 -17.60
N ARG A 44 -2.95 -2.93 -17.39
CA ARG A 44 -2.97 -1.72 -16.57
C ARG A 44 -4.39 -1.43 -16.11
N ARG A 45 -4.52 -0.88 -14.90
CA ARG A 45 -5.80 -0.38 -14.41
C ARG A 45 -6.17 0.91 -15.16
N ALA A 46 -7.41 0.97 -15.66
CA ALA A 46 -7.99 2.21 -16.12
C ALA A 46 -8.16 3.17 -14.93
N LYS A 47 -7.63 4.39 -15.06
CA LYS A 47 -7.64 5.40 -14.00
C LYS A 47 -8.29 6.66 -14.55
N ASN A 48 -9.20 7.24 -13.77
CA ASN A 48 -9.76 8.56 -14.05
C ASN A 48 -8.82 9.64 -13.46
N GLY A 49 -9.10 10.92 -13.74
CA GLY A 49 -8.27 12.02 -13.25
C GLY A 49 -8.16 12.08 -11.71
N VAL A 50 -9.21 11.69 -10.99
CA VAL A 50 -9.22 11.67 -9.52
C VAL A 50 -8.27 10.60 -8.98
N HIS A 51 -8.30 9.39 -9.54
CA HIS A 51 -7.38 8.32 -9.16
C HIS A 51 -5.92 8.69 -9.50
N HIS A 52 -5.69 9.34 -10.65
CA HIS A 52 -4.35 9.85 -10.99
C HIS A 52 -3.84 10.89 -9.99
N PHE A 53 -4.69 11.82 -9.59
CA PHE A 53 -4.33 12.82 -8.58
C PHE A 53 -4.05 12.18 -7.21
N GLN A 54 -4.89 11.23 -6.79
CA GLN A 54 -4.70 10.50 -5.54
C GLN A 54 -3.38 9.73 -5.52
N ASP A 55 -3.09 8.97 -6.59
CA ASP A 55 -1.82 8.24 -6.72
C ASP A 55 -0.62 9.19 -6.67
N ALA A 56 -0.69 10.33 -7.37
CA ALA A 56 0.37 11.33 -7.36
C ALA A 56 0.59 11.92 -5.95
N ALA A 57 -0.49 12.25 -5.24
CA ALA A 57 -0.42 12.79 -3.88
C ALA A 57 0.20 11.77 -2.89
N GLN A 58 -0.21 10.51 -2.96
CA GLN A 58 0.38 9.43 -2.15
C GLN A 58 1.85 9.19 -2.52
N LEU A 59 2.17 9.27 -3.81
CA LEU A 59 3.53 9.09 -4.31
C LEU A 59 4.47 10.22 -3.88
N VAL A 60 4.00 11.45 -3.71
CA VAL A 60 4.80 12.54 -3.11
C VAL A 60 5.18 12.20 -1.66
N GLY A 61 4.23 11.70 -0.87
CA GLY A 61 4.51 11.27 0.50
C GLY A 61 5.48 10.10 0.55
N TYR A 62 5.26 9.10 -0.31
CA TYR A 62 6.18 7.96 -0.47
C TYR A 62 7.57 8.41 -0.93
N ALA A 63 7.65 9.33 -1.88
CA ALA A 63 8.90 9.84 -2.42
C ALA A 63 9.73 10.54 -1.35
N TYR A 64 9.12 11.36 -0.49
CA TYR A 64 9.81 12.00 0.63
C TYR A 64 10.46 10.97 1.57
N ILE A 65 9.69 9.95 1.92
CA ILE A 65 10.14 8.88 2.80
C ILE A 65 11.30 8.09 2.17
N VAL A 66 11.14 7.66 0.92
CA VAL A 66 12.18 6.87 0.23
C VAL A 66 13.42 7.72 -0.04
N PHE A 67 13.25 8.99 -0.41
CA PHE A 67 14.34 9.93 -0.64
C PHE A 67 15.24 10.06 0.59
N THR A 68 14.61 10.31 1.75
CA THR A 68 15.32 10.50 3.02
C THR A 68 15.99 9.22 3.49
N LEU A 69 15.28 8.09 3.49
CA LEU A 69 15.80 6.82 4.01
C LEU A 69 16.84 6.16 3.09
N GLY A 70 16.71 6.33 1.77
CA GLY A 70 17.67 5.84 0.77
C GLY A 70 18.85 6.78 0.52
N ASN A 71 18.93 7.90 1.24
CA ASN A 71 19.99 8.91 1.11
C ASN A 71 20.17 9.42 -0.34
N TYR A 72 19.05 9.66 -1.03
CA TYR A 72 19.06 9.99 -2.46
C TYR A 72 19.67 11.36 -2.79
N THR A 73 19.89 12.21 -1.80
CA THR A 73 20.78 13.37 -1.92
C THR A 73 22.17 12.97 -2.45
N HIS A 74 22.70 11.82 -2.02
CA HIS A 74 24.02 11.34 -2.44
C HIS A 74 23.96 10.14 -3.40
N THR A 75 22.84 9.41 -3.42
CA THR A 75 22.70 8.20 -4.24
C THR A 75 21.88 8.40 -5.51
N LEU A 76 21.19 9.54 -5.71
CA LEU A 76 20.55 9.83 -7.00
C LEU A 76 21.60 10.21 -8.04
N SER A 77 21.91 9.27 -8.93
CA SER A 77 22.86 9.46 -10.02
C SER A 77 22.30 8.96 -11.35
N ARG A 78 23.07 9.12 -12.43
CA ARG A 78 22.74 8.50 -13.73
C ARG A 78 22.56 6.98 -13.65
N TRP A 79 23.26 6.31 -12.74
CA TRP A 79 23.14 4.86 -12.54
C TRP A 79 21.79 4.50 -11.91
N THR A 80 21.35 5.32 -10.95
CA THR A 80 20.02 5.21 -10.35
C THR A 80 18.93 5.44 -11.38
N VAL A 81 19.06 6.46 -12.24
CA VAL A 81 18.10 6.73 -13.33
C VAL A 81 18.06 5.58 -14.34
N LEU A 82 19.22 5.02 -14.71
CA LEU A 82 19.29 3.86 -15.60
C LEU A 82 18.62 2.63 -14.96
N GLY A 83 18.97 2.32 -13.71
CA GLY A 83 18.35 1.24 -12.93
C GLY A 83 16.84 1.43 -12.81
N TYR A 84 16.38 2.67 -12.62
CA TYR A 84 14.95 3.01 -12.59
C TYR A 84 14.24 2.67 -13.89
N GLY A 85 14.81 3.07 -15.03
CA GLY A 85 14.27 2.75 -16.36
C GLY A 85 14.20 1.24 -16.60
N VAL A 86 15.27 0.51 -16.26
CA VAL A 86 15.29 -0.96 -16.37
C VAL A 86 14.27 -1.59 -15.42
N GLY A 87 14.13 -1.09 -14.20
CA GLY A 87 13.20 -1.62 -13.20
C GLY A 87 11.75 -1.44 -13.63
N ILE A 88 11.37 -0.22 -14.05
CA ILE A 88 9.97 0.08 -14.38
C ILE A 88 9.49 -0.64 -15.65
N LEU A 89 10.35 -0.72 -16.67
CA LEU A 89 10.01 -1.37 -17.95
C LEU A 89 10.25 -2.87 -17.91
N GLY A 90 11.36 -3.30 -17.33
CA GLY A 90 11.70 -4.71 -17.19
C GLY A 90 10.67 -5.44 -16.34
N TRP A 91 10.24 -4.85 -15.23
CA TRP A 91 9.18 -5.46 -14.42
C TRP A 91 7.83 -5.49 -15.12
N GLY A 92 7.49 -4.43 -15.89
CA GLY A 92 6.30 -4.45 -16.75
C GLY A 92 6.34 -5.58 -17.77
N LEU A 93 7.47 -5.75 -18.46
CA LEU A 93 7.66 -6.84 -19.41
C LEU A 93 7.56 -8.23 -18.76
N LEU A 94 8.09 -8.38 -17.54
CA LEU A 94 7.96 -9.64 -16.79
C LEU A 94 6.51 -9.95 -16.42
N GLY A 95 5.72 -8.93 -16.06
CA GLY A 95 4.28 -9.04 -15.81
C GLY A 95 3.49 -9.48 -17.04
N GLU A 96 4.00 -9.22 -18.24
CA GLU A 96 3.34 -9.60 -19.49
C GLU A 96 3.54 -11.08 -19.88
N LEU A 97 4.43 -11.81 -19.19
CA LEU A 97 4.66 -13.22 -19.48
C LEU A 97 3.40 -14.05 -19.15
N PRO A 98 2.97 -14.98 -20.02
CA PRO A 98 1.71 -15.72 -19.82
C PRO A 98 1.61 -16.46 -18.48
N PHE A 99 2.75 -16.95 -17.96
CA PHE A 99 2.81 -17.65 -16.68
C PHE A 99 2.92 -16.73 -15.46
N MET A 100 3.12 -15.43 -15.67
CA MET A 100 3.10 -14.38 -14.63
C MET A 100 1.77 -13.62 -14.61
N LYS A 101 0.97 -13.68 -15.68
CA LYS A 101 -0.41 -13.15 -15.78
C LYS A 101 -1.46 -13.99 -15.05
N VAL A 102 -1.10 -14.55 -13.91
CA VAL A 102 -2.03 -15.31 -13.06
C VAL A 102 -1.87 -14.83 -11.64
N SER A 103 -2.97 -14.79 -10.89
CA SER A 103 -2.86 -14.65 -9.45
C SER A 103 -2.07 -15.85 -8.91
N LEU A 104 -1.15 -15.58 -7.99
CA LEU A 104 -0.25 -16.58 -7.41
C LEU A 104 -0.74 -16.92 -5.99
N PRO A 105 -1.90 -17.58 -5.81
CA PRO A 105 -2.55 -17.69 -4.50
C PRO A 105 -1.70 -18.48 -3.51
N THR A 106 -1.05 -19.56 -3.96
CA THR A 106 -0.11 -20.32 -3.14
C THR A 106 1.08 -20.78 -4.00
N TRP A 107 2.28 -20.81 -3.40
CA TRP A 107 3.50 -21.28 -4.07
C TRP A 107 3.40 -22.71 -4.62
N ARG A 108 2.52 -23.53 -4.03
CA ARG A 108 2.26 -24.92 -4.48
C ARG A 108 1.57 -25.00 -5.83
N THR A 109 0.86 -23.93 -6.23
CA THR A 109 0.12 -23.85 -7.49
C THR A 109 0.89 -23.15 -8.60
N TRP A 110 2.14 -22.74 -8.34
CA TRP A 110 2.94 -22.03 -9.32
C TRP A 110 3.37 -22.95 -10.45
N SER A 111 3.30 -22.43 -11.68
CA SER A 111 3.91 -23.09 -12.83
C SER A 111 5.44 -23.16 -12.66
N TRP A 112 6.09 -24.06 -13.40
CA TRP A 112 7.55 -24.13 -13.40
C TRP A 112 8.21 -22.80 -13.77
N GLY A 113 7.68 -22.08 -14.77
CA GLY A 113 8.19 -20.77 -15.17
C GLY A 113 8.09 -19.73 -14.04
N ALA A 114 6.97 -19.71 -13.32
CA ALA A 114 6.79 -18.83 -12.17
C ALA A 114 7.76 -19.19 -11.02
N TRP A 115 7.99 -20.47 -10.76
CA TRP A 115 9.00 -20.92 -9.79
C TRP A 115 10.40 -20.44 -10.12
N VAL A 116 10.87 -20.69 -11.33
CA VAL A 116 12.22 -20.28 -11.78
C VAL A 116 12.37 -18.76 -11.68
N MET A 117 11.36 -18.00 -12.10
CA MET A 117 11.38 -16.53 -12.02
C MET A 117 11.49 -16.05 -10.57
N ASN A 118 10.62 -16.54 -9.68
CA ASN A 118 10.61 -16.10 -8.28
C ASN A 118 11.86 -16.53 -7.52
N LEU A 119 12.38 -17.75 -7.75
CA LEU A 119 13.63 -18.21 -7.13
C LEU A 119 14.84 -17.41 -7.64
N THR A 120 14.84 -17.06 -8.93
CA THR A 120 15.88 -16.20 -9.51
C THR A 120 15.84 -14.80 -8.89
N ALA A 121 14.65 -14.20 -8.80
CA ALA A 121 14.45 -12.90 -8.16
C ALA A 121 14.88 -12.94 -6.68
N ALA A 122 14.49 -13.98 -5.94
CA ALA A 122 14.90 -14.18 -4.55
C ALA A 122 16.42 -14.32 -4.41
N GLY A 123 17.06 -15.10 -5.28
CA GLY A 123 18.51 -15.27 -5.32
C GLY A 123 19.24 -13.94 -5.58
N ILE A 124 18.76 -13.15 -6.53
CA ILE A 124 19.32 -11.82 -6.84
C ILE A 124 19.19 -10.88 -5.63
N VAL A 125 18.00 -10.80 -5.02
CA VAL A 125 17.76 -9.94 -3.84
C VAL A 125 18.63 -10.38 -2.66
N MET A 126 18.74 -11.68 -2.39
CA MET A 126 19.61 -12.20 -1.32
C MET A 126 21.09 -11.89 -1.60
N GLY A 127 21.55 -12.11 -2.84
CA GLY A 127 22.92 -11.82 -3.24
C GLY A 127 23.28 -10.35 -3.06
N PHE A 128 22.42 -9.44 -3.54
CA PHE A 128 22.61 -8.01 -3.29
C PHE A 128 22.51 -7.68 -1.80
N GLY A 129 21.59 -8.30 -1.06
CA GLY A 129 21.49 -8.15 0.38
C GLY A 129 22.83 -8.40 1.08
N VAL A 130 23.47 -9.54 0.81
CA VAL A 130 24.78 -9.90 1.39
C VAL A 130 25.86 -8.86 1.04
N VAL A 131 25.91 -8.40 -0.21
CA VAL A 131 26.88 -7.38 -0.64
C VAL A 131 26.68 -6.06 0.12
N HIS A 132 25.43 -5.61 0.27
CA HIS A 132 25.13 -4.37 0.99
C HIS A 132 25.34 -4.50 2.50
N PHE A 133 25.10 -5.69 3.08
CA PHE A 133 25.47 -5.99 4.48
C PHE A 133 26.98 -5.85 4.69
N ASN A 134 27.78 -6.37 3.77
CA ASN A 134 29.23 -6.23 3.83
C ASN A 134 29.68 -4.75 3.70
N TRP A 135 29.06 -3.95 2.83
CA TRP A 135 29.35 -2.51 2.78
C TRP A 135 28.93 -1.77 4.06
N ALA A 136 27.77 -2.11 4.63
CA ALA A 136 27.33 -1.53 5.90
C ALA A 136 28.31 -1.81 7.04
N ASP A 137 28.90 -3.02 7.06
CA ASP A 137 29.92 -3.40 8.04
C ASP A 137 31.22 -2.61 7.85
N GLN A 138 31.69 -2.51 6.60
CA GLN A 138 32.88 -1.73 6.23
C GLN A 138 32.74 -0.25 6.59
N ASP A 139 31.55 0.34 6.40
CA ASP A 139 31.25 1.73 6.74
C ASP A 139 30.93 1.94 8.23
N GLN A 140 30.97 0.88 9.06
CA GLN A 140 30.59 0.90 10.49
C GLN A 140 29.15 1.39 10.73
N THR A 141 28.27 1.27 9.74
CA THR A 141 26.85 1.68 9.81
C THR A 141 25.90 0.51 10.08
N LEU A 142 26.41 -0.73 10.02
CA LEU A 142 25.63 -1.96 10.16
C LEU A 142 24.75 -1.99 11.42
N GLY A 143 25.34 -1.75 12.60
CA GLY A 143 24.60 -1.84 13.87
C GLY A 143 23.55 -0.74 14.05
N PRO A 144 23.97 0.53 14.25
CA PRO A 144 23.07 1.57 14.73
C PRO A 144 22.08 2.07 13.67
N LEU A 145 22.40 1.96 12.37
CA LEU A 145 21.56 2.47 11.30
C LEU A 145 20.91 1.35 10.48
N TYR A 146 21.68 0.34 10.10
CA TYR A 146 21.20 -0.68 9.17
C TYR A 146 20.25 -1.68 9.85
N LEU A 147 20.66 -2.27 10.97
CA LEU A 147 19.82 -3.22 11.71
C LEU A 147 18.64 -2.54 12.38
N SER A 148 18.81 -1.32 12.91
CA SER A 148 17.70 -0.55 13.48
C SER A 148 16.70 -0.13 12.42
N GLY A 149 17.17 0.34 11.26
CA GLY A 149 16.33 0.68 10.10
C GLY A 149 15.56 -0.54 9.59
N LEU A 150 16.21 -1.68 9.45
CA LEU A 150 15.56 -2.95 9.08
C LEU A 150 14.50 -3.38 10.10
N LEU A 151 14.81 -3.26 11.40
CA LEU A 151 13.87 -3.61 12.47
C LEU A 151 12.65 -2.69 12.46
N VAL A 152 12.84 -1.38 12.31
CA VAL A 152 11.72 -0.42 12.19
C VAL A 152 10.91 -0.72 10.92
N ALA A 153 11.58 -0.94 9.80
CA ALA A 153 10.92 -1.13 8.52
C ALA A 153 10.10 -2.43 8.45
N THR A 154 10.65 -3.52 8.98
CA THR A 154 9.91 -4.79 9.10
C THR A 154 8.91 -4.77 10.24
N GLY A 155 9.12 -3.95 11.27
CA GLY A 155 8.23 -3.81 12.41
C GLY A 155 6.80 -3.44 12.03
N PHE A 156 6.61 -2.61 10.99
CA PHE A 156 5.28 -2.28 10.46
C PHE A 156 4.57 -3.47 9.82
N VAL A 157 5.32 -4.34 9.13
CA VAL A 157 4.78 -5.59 8.57
C VAL A 157 4.34 -6.50 9.71
N TRP A 158 5.19 -6.69 10.72
CA TRP A 158 4.87 -7.51 11.89
C TRP A 158 3.71 -6.96 12.69
N LEU A 159 3.59 -5.64 12.84
CA LEU A 159 2.46 -5.00 13.49
C LEU A 159 1.16 -5.28 12.72
N GLY A 160 1.19 -5.22 11.39
CA GLY A 160 0.07 -5.65 10.55
C GLY A 160 -0.35 -7.10 10.84
N VAL A 161 0.63 -8.02 10.91
CA VAL A 161 0.42 -9.45 11.29
C VAL A 161 -0.24 -9.59 12.64
N LEU A 162 0.24 -8.85 13.64
CA LEU A 162 -0.33 -8.88 14.97
C LEU A 162 -1.76 -8.34 15.00
N VAL A 163 -2.04 -7.23 14.30
CA VAL A 163 -3.39 -6.64 14.21
C VAL A 163 -4.36 -7.60 13.51
N SER A 164 -3.99 -8.14 12.34
CA SER A 164 -4.83 -9.11 11.61
C SER A 164 -5.09 -10.37 12.43
N THR A 165 -4.05 -10.88 13.11
CA THR A 165 -4.17 -12.05 13.99
C THR A 165 -5.10 -11.75 15.17
N TYR A 166 -4.95 -10.59 15.80
CA TYR A 166 -5.80 -10.18 16.91
C TYR A 166 -7.26 -10.03 16.48
N GLU A 167 -7.48 -9.36 15.35
CA GLU A 167 -8.81 -9.12 14.81
C GLU A 167 -9.53 -10.43 14.50
N THR A 168 -8.83 -11.36 13.84
CA THR A 168 -9.36 -12.66 13.43
C THR A 168 -9.61 -13.59 14.62
N ARG A 169 -8.67 -13.65 15.58
CA ARG A 169 -8.74 -14.61 16.70
C ARG A 169 -9.60 -14.13 17.86
N TYR A 170 -9.65 -12.83 18.12
CA TYR A 170 -10.27 -12.30 19.35
C TYR A 170 -11.40 -11.31 19.04
N ALA A 171 -11.18 -10.32 18.18
CA ALA A 171 -12.16 -9.24 18.00
C ALA A 171 -13.42 -9.68 17.27
N ILE A 172 -13.31 -10.41 16.16
CA ILE A 172 -14.46 -10.91 15.40
C ILE A 172 -15.31 -11.86 16.26
N PRO A 173 -14.77 -12.92 16.90
CA PRO A 173 -15.55 -13.80 17.77
C PRO A 173 -16.24 -13.08 18.94
N TRP A 174 -15.57 -12.10 19.54
CA TRP A 174 -16.17 -11.30 20.60
C TRP A 174 -17.35 -10.47 20.10
N ARG A 175 -17.23 -9.83 18.93
CA ARG A 175 -18.33 -9.08 18.30
C ARG A 175 -19.51 -9.98 17.93
N THR A 176 -19.25 -11.16 17.33
CA THR A 176 -20.32 -12.10 16.97
C THR A 176 -21.08 -12.61 18.19
N HIS A 177 -20.37 -12.94 19.28
CA HIS A 177 -21.00 -13.36 20.54
C HIS A 177 -21.85 -12.25 21.16
N ARG A 178 -21.34 -11.00 21.20
CA ARG A 178 -22.05 -9.87 21.83
C ARG A 178 -23.34 -9.50 21.13
N HIS A 179 -23.40 -9.61 19.80
CA HIS A 179 -24.60 -9.26 19.03
C HIS A 179 -25.65 -10.37 18.99
N GLY A 180 -25.48 -11.47 19.73
CA GLY A 180 -26.47 -12.55 19.79
C GLY A 180 -26.75 -13.20 18.44
N ARG A 181 -25.93 -12.94 17.42
CA ARG A 181 -26.04 -13.63 16.14
C ARG A 181 -25.57 -15.05 16.37
N ASN A 182 -26.53 -15.97 16.33
CA ASN A 182 -26.24 -17.38 16.22
C ASN A 182 -25.34 -17.56 14.97
N PRO A 183 -24.13 -18.13 15.06
CA PRO A 183 -23.19 -18.27 13.94
C PRO A 183 -23.74 -19.06 12.74
N GLN A 184 -24.94 -19.62 12.88
CA GLN A 184 -25.64 -20.41 11.88
C GLN A 184 -26.35 -19.58 10.79
N HIS A 185 -26.26 -18.24 10.79
CA HIS A 185 -26.82 -17.47 9.68
C HIS A 185 -26.00 -17.69 8.39
N PRO A 186 -26.63 -18.08 7.28
CA PRO A 186 -25.98 -18.90 6.26
C PRO A 186 -25.21 -18.05 5.25
N LEU A 187 -23.88 -18.10 5.31
CA LEU A 187 -23.02 -17.82 4.15
C LEU A 187 -23.41 -18.69 2.93
N GLY A 188 -24.17 -19.77 3.13
CA GLY A 188 -24.74 -20.61 2.07
C GLY A 188 -25.87 -19.98 1.24
N GLN A 189 -26.54 -18.90 1.69
CA GLN A 189 -27.63 -18.29 0.90
C GLN A 189 -27.13 -17.42 -0.27
N TYR A 190 -25.94 -16.83 -0.17
CA TYR A 190 -25.38 -16.04 -1.27
C TYR A 190 -24.78 -16.92 -2.37
N GLN A 191 -24.25 -18.10 -2.02
CA GLN A 191 -23.80 -19.07 -3.02
C GLN A 191 -24.96 -19.75 -3.76
N SER A 192 -26.12 -19.96 -3.11
CA SER A 192 -27.28 -20.56 -3.78
C SER A 192 -27.98 -19.60 -4.73
N LEU A 193 -28.01 -18.29 -4.45
CA LEU A 193 -28.58 -17.29 -5.35
C LEU A 193 -27.73 -17.06 -6.62
N ALA A 194 -26.40 -17.17 -6.52
CA ALA A 194 -25.51 -17.12 -7.68
C ALA A 194 -25.62 -18.39 -8.56
N ALA A 195 -25.91 -19.55 -7.95
CA ALA A 195 -26.16 -20.80 -8.67
C ALA A 195 -27.58 -20.89 -9.27
N ALA A 196 -28.55 -20.13 -8.75
CA ALA A 196 -29.95 -20.22 -9.15
C ALA A 196 -30.33 -19.44 -10.42
N GLY A 197 -29.41 -18.74 -11.08
CA GLY A 197 -29.66 -18.12 -12.41
C GLY A 197 -30.85 -17.16 -12.45
N VAL A 198 -31.24 -16.55 -11.32
CA VAL A 198 -32.41 -15.67 -11.26
C VAL A 198 -32.09 -14.36 -11.97
N SER A 199 -32.60 -14.21 -13.19
CA SER A 199 -32.55 -12.97 -13.95
C SER A 199 -33.36 -11.89 -13.22
N THR A 200 -32.67 -10.95 -12.59
CA THR A 200 -33.31 -9.79 -11.97
C THR A 200 -33.77 -8.83 -13.06
N ASN A 201 -35.05 -8.94 -13.44
CA ASN A 201 -35.73 -7.96 -14.29
C ASN A 201 -35.83 -6.63 -13.51
N SER A 202 -34.99 -5.66 -13.86
CA SER A 202 -34.70 -4.44 -13.09
C SER A 202 -35.71 -3.29 -13.24
N ASN A 203 -36.97 -3.57 -13.62
CA ASN A 203 -37.93 -2.52 -13.99
C ASN A 203 -39.08 -2.24 -12.99
N ALA A 204 -39.06 -2.83 -11.78
CA ALA A 204 -40.05 -2.48 -10.76
C ALA A 204 -39.53 -1.34 -9.88
N ALA A 205 -39.94 -0.10 -10.18
CA ALA A 205 -39.68 1.07 -9.35
C ALA A 205 -40.35 0.88 -7.97
N VAL A 206 -39.53 0.63 -6.94
CA VAL A 206 -39.99 0.60 -5.55
C VAL A 206 -40.30 2.05 -5.14
N PRO A 207 -41.53 2.35 -4.66
CA PRO A 207 -41.87 3.69 -4.21
C PRO A 207 -41.03 4.08 -3.00
N LEU A 208 -40.37 5.24 -3.07
CA LEU A 208 -39.59 5.80 -1.98
C LEU A 208 -40.52 6.13 -0.79
N PRO A 209 -40.17 5.73 0.44
CA PRO A 209 -40.91 6.13 1.62
C PRO A 209 -40.90 7.66 1.77
N SER A 210 -42.01 8.22 2.21
CA SER A 210 -42.15 9.66 2.44
C SER A 210 -41.16 10.16 3.48
N PRO A 211 -40.56 11.35 3.29
CA PRO A 211 -39.59 11.89 4.24
C PRO A 211 -40.26 12.13 5.60
N PRO A 212 -39.55 11.87 6.72
CA PRO A 212 -40.08 12.09 8.04
C PRO A 212 -40.39 13.59 8.27
N PRO A 213 -41.44 13.91 9.04
CA PRO A 213 -41.79 15.30 9.33
C PRO A 213 -40.65 16.01 10.06
N LYS A 214 -40.32 17.22 9.60
CA LYS A 214 -39.30 18.07 10.23
C LYS A 214 -39.73 18.40 11.67
N PRO A 215 -38.86 18.20 12.68
CA PRO A 215 -39.19 18.59 14.04
C PRO A 215 -39.31 20.11 14.13
N ILE A 216 -40.51 20.58 14.50
CA ILE A 216 -40.78 21.98 14.85
C ILE A 216 -40.53 22.11 16.35
N GLY A 217 -39.39 22.66 16.72
CA GLY A 217 -39.02 22.90 18.11
C GLY A 217 -38.17 24.15 18.23
N HIS A 218 -38.76 25.20 18.81
CA HIS A 218 -38.05 26.38 19.27
C HIS A 218 -37.07 25.99 20.39
N PHE A 219 -35.76 26.16 20.14
CA PHE A 219 -34.74 26.12 21.18
C PHE A 219 -33.78 27.29 21.02
N THR A 220 -33.88 28.23 21.96
CA THR A 220 -32.93 29.32 22.18
C THR A 220 -31.68 28.79 22.89
N GLU A 221 -30.95 27.90 22.21
CA GLU A 221 -29.54 27.69 22.54
C GLU A 221 -28.71 28.72 21.79
N SER A 222 -27.81 29.40 22.51
CA SER A 222 -26.90 30.37 21.90
C SER A 222 -26.09 29.70 20.78
N THR A 223 -25.84 30.42 19.70
CA THR A 223 -25.08 29.92 18.54
C THR A 223 -23.74 29.30 18.94
N TRP A 224 -23.13 29.81 20.02
CA TRP A 224 -21.91 29.28 20.63
C TRP A 224 -22.09 27.94 21.32
N ALA A 225 -23.22 27.71 22.02
CA ALA A 225 -23.53 26.42 22.60
C ALA A 225 -23.71 25.35 21.50
N LYS A 226 -24.36 25.70 20.37
CA LYS A 226 -24.50 24.82 19.20
C LYS A 226 -23.18 24.56 18.50
N LEU A 227 -22.33 25.58 18.35
CA LEU A 227 -21.00 25.44 17.76
C LEU A 227 -20.11 24.55 18.63
N TRP A 228 -20.04 24.81 19.95
CA TRP A 228 -19.33 23.98 20.92
C TRP A 228 -19.91 22.57 21.00
N TRP A 229 -21.23 22.45 20.90
CA TRP A 229 -21.90 21.15 20.74
C TRP A 229 -21.39 20.46 19.46
N ALA A 230 -21.37 21.12 18.31
CA ALA A 230 -21.02 20.50 17.04
C ALA A 230 -19.54 20.07 16.95
N ILE A 231 -18.62 20.79 17.59
CA ILE A 231 -17.17 20.54 17.49
C ILE A 231 -16.57 19.77 18.68
N ASN A 232 -17.33 19.42 19.71
CA ASN A 232 -16.80 18.63 20.83
C ASN A 232 -16.35 17.22 20.33
N PRO A 233 -15.04 16.97 20.20
CA PRO A 233 -14.55 15.76 19.57
C PRO A 233 -14.85 14.53 20.42
N TRP A 234 -14.87 14.69 21.75
CA TRP A 234 -15.14 13.61 22.69
C TRP A 234 -16.61 13.18 22.63
N ARG A 235 -17.55 14.12 22.63
CA ARG A 235 -18.96 13.77 22.50
C ARG A 235 -19.27 13.17 21.12
N ASN A 236 -18.72 13.73 20.05
CA ASN A 236 -18.91 13.20 18.71
C ASN A 236 -18.33 11.78 18.58
N PHE A 237 -17.18 11.51 19.22
CA PHE A 237 -16.63 10.16 19.35
C PHE A 237 -17.61 9.23 20.08
N TRP A 238 -18.11 9.61 21.26
CA TRP A 238 -19.05 8.77 22.03
C TRP A 238 -20.41 8.59 21.36
N ALA A 239 -20.93 9.61 20.69
CA ALA A 239 -22.18 9.52 19.94
C ALA A 239 -22.03 8.57 18.74
N ARG A 240 -20.92 8.66 17.99
CA ARG A 240 -20.59 7.71 16.91
C ARG A 240 -20.34 6.32 17.44
N TYR A 241 -19.68 6.18 18.59
CA TYR A 241 -19.47 4.89 19.25
C TYR A 241 -20.80 4.24 19.69
N LYS A 242 -21.73 5.03 20.25
CA LYS A 242 -23.08 4.56 20.60
C LYS A 242 -23.90 4.20 19.35
N ALA A 243 -23.86 5.03 18.31
CA ALA A 243 -24.51 4.74 17.04
C ALA A 243 -23.97 3.45 16.40
N TRP A 244 -22.64 3.27 16.44
CA TRP A 244 -21.95 2.05 16.00
C TRP A 244 -22.36 0.81 16.81
N GLN A 245 -22.67 0.95 18.10
CA GLN A 245 -23.18 -0.15 18.91
C GLN A 245 -24.63 -0.55 18.54
N THR A 246 -25.41 0.39 18.02
CA THR A 246 -26.83 0.18 17.67
C THR A 246 -27.06 -0.19 16.20
N GLU A 247 -26.12 0.16 15.32
CA GLU A 247 -26.17 -0.29 13.93
C GLU A 247 -25.89 -1.79 13.88
N ASP A 248 -26.76 -2.52 13.18
CA ASP A 248 -26.56 -3.93 12.89
C ASP A 248 -25.19 -4.07 12.23
N PRO A 249 -24.22 -4.82 12.81
CA PRO A 249 -22.84 -4.77 12.37
C PRO A 249 -22.81 -5.09 10.88
N ASN A 250 -22.34 -4.10 10.11
CA ASN A 250 -22.13 -4.23 8.67
C ASN A 250 -21.46 -5.58 8.44
N PRO A 251 -22.05 -6.49 7.63
CA PRO A 251 -21.52 -7.84 7.46
C PRO A 251 -20.03 -7.87 7.07
N ARG A 252 -19.54 -6.80 6.44
CA ARG A 252 -18.10 -6.60 6.14
C ARG A 252 -17.19 -6.54 7.36
N LEU A 253 -17.70 -6.17 8.54
CA LEU A 253 -16.94 -6.12 9.81
C LEU A 253 -16.69 -7.52 10.41
N LEU A 254 -17.32 -8.55 9.83
CA LEU A 254 -17.15 -9.95 10.20
C LEU A 254 -16.20 -10.68 9.23
N GLU A 255 -15.84 -10.05 8.11
CA GLU A 255 -14.94 -10.65 7.14
C GLU A 255 -13.50 -10.56 7.66
N PRO A 256 -12.77 -11.70 7.68
CA PRO A 256 -11.39 -11.72 8.12
C PRO A 256 -10.54 -10.86 7.18
N HIS A 257 -9.79 -9.94 7.75
CA HIS A 257 -8.86 -9.12 7.00
C HIS A 257 -7.58 -9.92 6.75
N ARG A 258 -7.21 -10.06 5.48
CA ARG A 258 -5.95 -10.69 5.08
C ARG A 258 -4.91 -9.60 4.88
N ILE A 259 -3.68 -9.91 5.30
CA ILE A 259 -2.55 -9.04 5.00
C ILE A 259 -2.14 -9.31 3.58
N HIS A 260 -2.25 -8.28 2.77
CA HIS A 260 -1.69 -8.28 1.42
C HIS A 260 -0.54 -7.29 1.42
N LEU A 261 0.69 -7.80 1.50
CA LEU A 261 1.86 -6.93 1.37
C LEU A 261 1.93 -6.45 -0.06
N HIS A 262 1.69 -5.17 -0.26
CA HIS A 262 1.85 -4.56 -1.57
C HIS A 262 3.33 -4.29 -1.81
N HIS A 263 3.74 -4.47 -3.06
CA HIS A 263 5.12 -4.30 -3.50
C HIS A 263 5.73 -2.98 -3.02
N TRP A 264 4.98 -1.86 -3.04
CA TRP A 264 5.48 -0.56 -2.57
C TRP A 264 5.94 -0.55 -1.10
N GLN A 265 5.36 -1.40 -0.25
CA GLN A 265 5.72 -1.55 1.17
C GLN A 265 7.02 -2.34 1.35
N ILE A 266 7.24 -3.36 0.53
CA ILE A 266 8.50 -4.10 0.50
C ILE A 266 9.63 -3.16 0.09
N PHE A 267 9.37 -2.28 -0.87
CA PHE A 267 10.37 -1.33 -1.35
C PHE A 267 10.73 -0.22 -0.36
N TYR A 268 9.82 0.14 0.56
CA TYR A 268 10.18 0.99 1.70
C TYR A 268 11.30 0.35 2.53
N ILE A 269 11.21 -0.96 2.77
CA ILE A 269 12.25 -1.71 3.50
C ILE A 269 13.54 -1.69 2.69
N LEU A 270 13.48 -1.97 1.38
CA LEU A 270 14.64 -2.03 0.49
C LEU A 270 15.34 -0.67 0.29
N ALA A 271 14.65 0.46 0.48
CA ALA A 271 15.26 1.78 0.38
C ALA A 271 16.44 1.94 1.36
N PHE A 272 16.33 1.41 2.58
CA PHE A 272 17.44 1.41 3.55
C PHE A 272 18.69 0.67 3.06
N PHE A 273 18.50 -0.35 2.23
CA PHE A 273 19.58 -1.23 1.80
C PHE A 273 20.39 -0.64 0.65
N THR A 274 19.90 0.40 -0.04
CA THR A 274 20.50 0.89 -1.29
C THR A 274 21.20 2.26 -1.17
N ARG A 275 21.56 2.63 0.07
CA ARG A 275 22.06 3.97 0.45
C ARG A 275 23.55 4.24 0.18
N PHE A 276 24.26 3.38 -0.54
CA PHE A 276 25.70 3.53 -0.80
C PHE A 276 25.94 4.24 -2.14
N SER A 277 27.01 5.04 -2.22
CA SER A 277 27.38 5.80 -3.43
C SER A 277 28.02 4.96 -4.53
N ASN A 278 28.20 3.66 -4.30
CA ASN A 278 28.73 2.74 -5.30
C ASN A 278 27.74 2.58 -6.48
N PRO A 279 28.20 2.59 -7.75
CA PRO A 279 27.35 2.38 -8.91
C PRO A 279 26.44 1.14 -8.83
N VAL A 280 26.91 0.04 -8.24
CA VAL A 280 26.10 -1.18 -8.07
C VAL A 280 24.94 -0.94 -7.11
N SER A 281 25.18 -0.29 -5.97
CA SER A 281 24.10 0.10 -5.04
C SER A 281 23.12 1.07 -5.68
N GLN A 282 23.62 2.04 -6.46
CA GLN A 282 22.79 3.01 -7.18
C GLN A 282 21.91 2.34 -8.25
N VAL A 283 22.44 1.37 -9.01
CA VAL A 283 21.63 0.56 -9.94
C VAL A 283 20.57 -0.23 -9.18
N CYS A 284 20.90 -0.85 -8.05
CA CYS A 284 19.94 -1.58 -7.21
C CYS A 284 18.85 -0.65 -6.66
N ALA A 285 19.22 0.54 -6.19
CA ALA A 285 18.30 1.60 -5.75
C ALA A 285 17.33 1.94 -6.88
N GLY A 286 17.86 2.21 -8.07
CA GLY A 286 17.10 2.47 -9.27
C GLY A 286 16.12 1.34 -9.60
N LEU A 287 16.59 0.09 -9.64
CA LEU A 287 15.75 -1.07 -9.94
C LEU A 287 14.58 -1.19 -8.94
N ALA A 288 14.87 -1.06 -7.64
CA ALA A 288 13.85 -1.10 -6.58
C ALA A 288 12.80 0.02 -6.76
N LEU A 289 13.24 1.26 -7.03
CA LEU A 289 12.36 2.38 -7.33
C LEU A 289 11.53 2.14 -8.60
N GLY A 290 12.14 1.58 -9.64
CA GLY A 290 11.50 1.32 -10.92
C GLY A 290 10.39 0.28 -10.78
N ILE A 291 10.65 -0.82 -10.08
CA ILE A 291 9.65 -1.87 -9.80
C ILE A 291 8.51 -1.30 -8.93
N SER A 292 8.83 -0.46 -7.94
CA SER A 292 7.82 0.26 -7.14
C SER A 292 6.95 1.17 -8.02
N GLY A 293 7.62 1.98 -8.84
CA GLY A 293 7.01 2.93 -9.77
C GLY A 293 6.09 2.23 -10.76
N HIS A 294 6.47 1.04 -11.24
CA HIS A 294 5.61 0.18 -12.05
C HIS A 294 4.32 -0.17 -11.30
N GLY A 295 4.42 -0.72 -10.09
CA GLY A 295 3.25 -1.15 -9.31
C GLY A 295 2.26 0.01 -9.10
N ILE A 296 2.78 1.18 -8.74
CA ILE A 296 1.99 2.39 -8.51
C ILE A 296 1.39 2.91 -9.83
N ALA A 297 2.16 2.95 -10.92
CA ALA A 297 1.69 3.43 -12.21
C ALA A 297 0.62 2.51 -12.83
N ALA A 298 0.81 1.19 -12.73
CA ALA A 298 -0.08 0.17 -13.26
C ALA A 298 -1.36 0.01 -12.43
N TYR A 299 -1.24 -0.10 -11.10
CA TYR A 299 -2.32 -0.53 -10.21
C TYR A 299 -2.76 0.55 -9.21
N GLY A 300 -1.84 1.41 -8.77
CA GLY A 300 -2.08 2.46 -7.76
C GLY A 300 -1.60 2.04 -6.37
N PHE A 301 -2.01 2.79 -5.35
CA PHE A 301 -1.81 2.38 -3.95
C PHE A 301 -3.02 1.61 -3.43
N ASP A 302 -2.84 0.32 -3.22
CA ASP A 302 -3.82 -0.53 -2.57
C ASP A 302 -3.58 -0.58 -1.03
N PRO A 303 -4.65 -0.79 -0.24
CA PRO A 303 -4.56 -0.78 1.22
C PRO A 303 -3.90 -2.06 1.77
N LEU A 304 -3.04 -1.90 2.79
CA LEU A 304 -2.34 -3.03 3.45
C LEU A 304 -3.25 -4.18 3.92
N LEU A 305 -4.46 -3.82 4.36
CA LEU A 305 -5.45 -4.75 4.87
C LEU A 305 -6.56 -4.85 3.85
N GLU A 306 -6.63 -6.00 3.19
CA GLU A 306 -7.72 -6.32 2.28
C GLU A 306 -8.75 -7.18 3.00
N VAL A 307 -10.01 -6.91 2.71
CA VAL A 307 -11.10 -7.76 3.16
C VAL A 307 -11.07 -9.03 2.33
N GLY A 308 -10.94 -10.19 2.97
CA GLY A 308 -10.84 -11.46 2.24
C GLY A 308 -12.13 -11.79 1.51
N ASN A 309 -12.15 -11.56 0.19
CA ASN A 309 -13.19 -12.06 -0.70
C ASN A 309 -13.21 -13.59 -0.76
#